data_AF-A0A7W4HMN6-F1
#
_entry.id   AF-A0A7W4HMN6-F1
#
_cell.length_a   1.000
_cell.length_b   1.000
_cell.length_c   1.000
_cell.angle_alpha   90.00
_cell.angle_beta   90.00
_cell.angle_gamma   90.00
#
_symmetry.space_group_name_H-M   'P 1'
#
loop_
_entity.id
_entity.type
_entity.pdbx_description
1 polymer ?
#
loop_
_entity_poly.entity_id
_entity_poly.type
_entity_poly.pdbx_seq_one_letter_code
_entity_poly.pdbx_strand_id
1 'polypeptide(L)'
;KKGKHVSVAVADAGIGMSYEVKSQIFTRFYRAEESRTTAGYGLGLSIAERIIKAHGGRINVDSEQNVGSTFTVILPAYNKKK
;
A
#
# COMPACT_ATOMS: atom_id res chain seq x y z
N LYS A 1 -4.99 2.01 27.90
CA LYS A 1 -4.98 0.66 27.27
C LYS A 1 -4.05 0.70 26.07
N LYS A 2 -3.10 -0.24 25.91
CA LYS A 2 -2.33 -0.34 24.66
C LYS A 2 -3.30 -0.73 23.52
N GLY A 3 -3.24 -0.03 22.39
CA GLY A 3 -4.03 -0.37 21.21
C GLY A 3 -3.66 -1.76 20.70
N LYS A 4 -4.63 -2.49 20.12
CA LYS A 4 -4.38 -3.83 19.55
C LYS A 4 -3.59 -3.79 18.24
N HIS A 5 -3.53 -2.63 17.59
CA HIS A 5 -2.89 -2.43 16.28
C HIS A 5 -2.12 -1.10 16.25
N VAL A 6 -1.16 -1.01 15.33
CA VAL A 6 -0.45 0.20 14.93
C VAL A 6 -0.74 0.46 13.46
N SER A 7 -1.05 1.71 13.11
CA SER A 7 -1.29 2.14 11.73
C SER A 7 -0.24 3.16 11.28
N VAL A 8 0.27 3.01 10.07
CA VAL A 8 1.17 3.96 9.41
C VAL A 8 0.55 4.34 8.07
N ALA A 9 0.33 5.64 7.85
CA ALA A 9 -0.19 6.16 6.59
C ALA A 9 0.91 6.91 5.85
N VAL A 10 1.03 6.65 4.55
CA VAL A 10 1.93 7.37 3.64
C VAL A 10 1.05 8.03 2.58
N ALA A 11 1.03 9.35 2.56
CA ALA A 11 0.25 10.15 1.62
C ALA A 11 1.17 10.84 0.61
N ASP A 12 0.73 10.86 -0.64
CA ASP A 12 1.33 11.62 -1.74
C ASP A 12 0.29 12.51 -2.42
N ALA A 13 0.76 13.51 -3.15
CA ALA A 13 -0.04 14.42 -3.98
C ALA A 13 0.21 14.18 -5.48
N GLY A 14 0.46 12.93 -5.87
CA GLY A 14 0.68 12.54 -7.26
C GLY A 14 -0.62 12.50 -8.07
N ILE A 15 -0.55 11.85 -9.25
CA ILE A 15 -1.67 11.77 -10.20
C ILE A 15 -2.88 10.94 -9.69
N GLY A 16 -2.75 10.26 -8.55
CA GLY A 16 -3.75 9.31 -8.07
C GLY A 16 -3.94 8.11 -9.00
N MET A 17 -5.03 7.37 -8.81
CA MET A 17 -5.33 6.16 -9.56
C MET A 17 -6.83 6.02 -9.84
N SER A 18 -7.17 5.45 -11.00
CA SER A 18 -8.52 4.98 -11.29
C SER A 18 -8.89 3.75 -10.45
N TYR A 19 -10.19 3.41 -10.42
CA TYR A 19 -10.67 2.23 -9.73
C TYR A 19 -10.06 0.93 -10.29
N GLU A 20 -9.94 0.84 -11.61
CA GLU A 20 -9.38 -0.30 -12.34
C GLU A 20 -7.90 -0.49 -11.98
N VAL A 21 -7.12 0.60 -12.00
CA VAL A 21 -5.70 0.58 -11.62
C VAL A 21 -5.57 0.12 -10.17
N LYS A 22 -6.36 0.71 -9.25
CA LYS A 22 -6.35 0.38 -7.81
C LYS A 22 -6.59 -1.11 -7.54
N SER A 23 -7.40 -1.78 -8.36
CA SER A 23 -7.66 -3.22 -8.24
C SER A 23 -6.46 -4.11 -8.62
N GLN A 24 -5.51 -3.58 -9.40
CA GLN A 24 -4.40 -4.32 -9.97
C GLN A 24 -3.04 -3.98 -9.35
N ILE A 25 -2.91 -2.89 -8.59
CA ILE A 25 -1.60 -2.38 -8.13
C ILE A 25 -0.79 -3.33 -7.24
N PHE A 26 -1.43 -4.33 -6.62
CA PHE A 26 -0.75 -5.36 -5.84
C PHE A 26 -0.33 -6.58 -6.67
N THR A 27 -0.71 -6.65 -7.93
CA THR A 27 -0.31 -7.69 -8.87
C THR A 27 1.17 -7.56 -9.22
N ARG A 28 1.92 -8.66 -9.16
CA ARG A 28 3.35 -8.68 -9.52
C ARG A 28 3.54 -8.28 -10.98
N PHE A 29 4.53 -7.44 -11.23
CA PHE A 29 4.87 -6.91 -12.56
C PHE A 29 3.81 -6.00 -13.19
N TYR A 30 2.72 -5.70 -12.49
CA TYR A 30 1.73 -4.76 -12.98
C TYR A 30 2.29 -3.34 -12.97
N ARG A 31 2.05 -2.62 -14.07
CA ARG A 31 2.42 -1.22 -14.25
C ARG A 31 1.28 -0.51 -14.98
N ALA A 32 0.73 0.53 -14.37
CA ALA A 32 -0.23 1.42 -15.02
C ALA A 32 0.44 2.10 -16.23
N GLU A 33 -0.33 2.44 -17.25
CA GLU A 33 0.19 2.98 -18.52
C GLU A 33 0.96 4.29 -18.28
N GLU A 34 0.43 5.14 -17.40
CA GLU A 34 0.98 6.41 -16.95
C GLU A 34 2.32 6.25 -16.21
N SER A 35 2.58 5.06 -15.66
CA SER A 35 3.82 4.73 -14.93
C SER A 35 4.90 4.07 -15.80
N ARG A 36 4.63 3.82 -17.09
CA ARG A 36 5.56 3.10 -17.99
C ARG A 36 6.81 3.91 -18.34
N THR A 37 6.71 5.24 -18.30
CA THR A 37 7.82 6.18 -18.54
C THR A 37 8.80 6.26 -17.37
N THR A 38 8.36 5.95 -16.14
CA THR A 38 9.20 5.93 -14.94
C THR A 38 9.97 4.61 -14.85
N ALA A 39 11.21 4.61 -14.37
CA ALA A 39 11.97 3.38 -14.15
C ALA A 39 11.33 2.50 -13.05
N GLY A 40 11.15 1.20 -13.31
CA GLY A 40 10.63 0.25 -12.31
C GLY A 40 10.04 -1.02 -12.93
N TYR A 41 9.97 -2.10 -12.13
CA TYR A 41 9.46 -3.41 -12.57
C TYR A 41 8.06 -3.76 -12.04
N GLY A 42 7.36 -2.84 -11.37
CA GLY A 42 6.02 -3.12 -10.84
C GLY A 42 6.01 -4.17 -9.71
N LEU A 43 7.06 -4.21 -8.88
CA LEU A 43 7.20 -5.21 -7.81
C LEU A 43 7.01 -4.64 -6.40
N GLY A 44 7.21 -3.34 -6.20
CA GLY A 44 7.25 -2.71 -4.86
C GLY A 44 6.03 -3.02 -4.00
N LEU A 45 4.83 -2.72 -4.51
CA LEU A 45 3.58 -2.93 -3.76
C LEU A 45 3.27 -4.41 -3.50
N SER A 46 3.53 -5.29 -4.47
CA SER A 46 3.36 -6.74 -4.28
C SER A 46 4.29 -7.31 -3.19
N ILE A 47 5.51 -6.79 -3.08
CA ILE A 47 6.46 -7.17 -2.03
C ILE A 47 6.01 -6.61 -0.68
N ALA A 48 5.61 -5.33 -0.63
CA ALA A 48 5.09 -4.70 0.57
C ALA A 48 3.88 -5.46 1.13
N GLU A 49 2.90 -5.80 0.27
CA GLU A 49 1.73 -6.57 0.67
C GLU A 49 2.11 -7.92 1.27
N ARG A 50 3.05 -8.64 0.63
CA ARG A 50 3.53 -9.93 1.14
C ARG A 50 4.21 -9.79 2.50
N ILE A 51 5.06 -8.79 2.69
CA ILE A 51 5.73 -8.51 3.97
C ILE A 51 4.68 -8.21 5.05
N ILE A 52 3.74 -7.32 4.76
CA ILE A 52 2.70 -6.93 5.72
C ILE A 52 1.82 -8.12 6.11
N LYS A 53 1.38 -8.93 5.15
CA LYS A 53 0.62 -10.16 5.40
C LYS A 53 1.41 -11.16 6.25
N ALA A 54 2.71 -11.32 5.98
CA ALA A 54 3.58 -12.21 6.78
C ALA A 54 3.70 -11.77 8.26
N HIS A 55 3.49 -10.48 8.54
CA HIS A 55 3.45 -9.93 9.91
C HIS A 55 2.02 -9.91 10.51
N GLY A 56 1.05 -10.56 9.87
CA GLY A 56 -0.35 -10.58 10.32
C GLY A 56 -1.07 -9.25 10.16
N GLY A 57 -0.55 -8.36 9.31
CA GLY A 57 -1.13 -7.07 9.01
C GLY A 57 -1.95 -7.04 7.73
N ARG A 58 -2.38 -5.83 7.37
CA ARG A 58 -3.02 -5.51 6.09
C ARG A 58 -2.60 -4.14 5.60
N ILE A 59 -2.75 -3.90 4.31
CA ILE A 59 -2.55 -2.60 3.67
C ILE A 59 -3.84 -2.17 2.99
N ASN A 60 -4.23 -0.92 3.20
CA ASN A 60 -5.34 -0.27 2.52
C ASN A 60 -4.79 0.83 1.61
N VAL A 61 -5.51 1.11 0.53
CA VAL A 61 -5.19 2.20 -0.39
C VAL A 61 -6.44 3.03 -0.67
N ASP A 62 -6.34 4.31 -0.39
CA ASP A 62 -7.31 5.33 -0.79
C ASP A 62 -6.62 6.21 -1.83
N SER A 63 -7.27 6.43 -2.96
CA SER A 63 -6.68 7.16 -4.07
C SER A 63 -7.79 7.78 -4.90
N GLU A 64 -7.54 9.00 -5.35
CA GLU A 64 -8.43 9.76 -6.22
C GLU A 64 -7.61 10.40 -7.34
N GLN A 65 -8.11 10.26 -8.57
CA GLN A 65 -7.45 10.77 -9.77
C GLN A 65 -7.22 12.29 -9.65
N ASN A 66 -6.00 12.72 -9.94
CA ASN A 66 -5.51 14.11 -9.84
C ASN A 66 -5.48 14.71 -8.43
N VAL A 67 -5.72 13.91 -7.38
CA VAL A 67 -5.61 14.36 -5.98
C VAL A 67 -4.40 13.73 -5.29
N GLY A 68 -4.19 12.42 -5.49
CA GLY A 68 -3.08 11.69 -4.89
C GLY A 68 -3.51 10.34 -4.33
N SER A 69 -2.63 9.74 -3.53
CA SER A 69 -2.88 8.44 -2.90
C SER A 69 -2.44 8.41 -1.45
N THR A 70 -3.12 7.60 -0.64
CA THR A 70 -2.76 7.29 0.72
C THR A 70 -2.73 5.79 0.93
N PHE A 71 -1.56 5.27 1.29
CA PHE A 71 -1.35 3.86 1.63
C PHE A 71 -1.30 3.72 3.15
N THR A 72 -2.21 2.93 3.72
CA THR A 72 -2.31 2.72 5.16
C THR A 72 -1.96 1.29 5.53
N VAL A 73 -0.83 1.11 6.19
CA VAL A 73 -0.37 -0.18 6.73
C VAL A 73 -0.87 -0.34 8.16
N ILE A 74 -1.50 -1.48 8.45
CA ILE A 74 -2.07 -1.80 9.77
C ILE A 74 -1.45 -3.11 10.26
N LEU A 75 -0.73 -3.06 11.37
CA LEU A 75 -0.03 -4.19 11.97
C LEU A 75 -0.54 -4.47 13.38
N PRO A 76 -0.54 -5.73 13.85
CA PRO A 76 -0.77 -6.04 15.25
C PRO A 76 0.26 -5.32 16.14
N ALA A 77 -0.20 -4.72 17.24
CA ALA A 77 0.71 -4.11 18.19
C ALA A 77 1.46 -5.21 18.95
N TYR A 78 2.80 -5.16 18.93
CA TYR A 78 3.60 -6.11 19.68
C TYR A 78 3.39 -5.88 21.19
N ASN A 79 2.81 -6.88 21.85
CA ASN A 79 2.70 -6.89 23.30
C ASN A 79 3.67 -7.95 23.83
N LYS A 80 4.85 -7.49 24.28
CA LYS A 80 5.80 -8.35 25.00
C LYS A 80 5.09 -8.87 26.25
N LYS A 81 4.71 -10.15 26.27
CA LYS A 81 4.30 -10.79 27.52
C LYS A 81 5.52 -10.71 28.45
N LYS A 82 5.34 -10.10 29.63
CA LYS A 82 6.30 -10.19 30.72
C LYS A 82 6.40 -11.64 31.17
#